data_AF-N9U699-F1
#
_entry.id   AF-N9U699-F1
#
_cell.length_a   1.000
_cell.length_b   1.000
_cell.length_c   1.000
_cell.angle_alpha   90.00
_cell.angle_beta   90.00
_cell.angle_gamma   90.00
#
_symmetry.space_group_name_H-M   'P 1'
#
loop_
_entity.id
_entity.type
_entity.pdbx_description
1 polymer ?
#
loop_
_entity_poly.entity_id
_entity_poly.type
_entity_poly.pdbx_seq_one_letter_code
_entity_poly.pdbx_strand_id
1 'polypeptide(L)' 'MRPLFTLILLLGLAAQLLAGRHHPYWLASAAFLLAALIMTEPRLRSGLILLPIGGMAGVVTLLLMHP' A
#
# COMPACT_ATOMS: atom_id res chain seq x y z
N MET A 1 14.67 13.99 -9.88
CA MET A 1 14.62 12.89 -8.89
C MET A 1 13.20 12.42 -8.54
N ARG A 2 12.22 13.31 -8.33
CA ARG A 2 10.81 12.94 -8.08
C ARG A 2 10.18 11.94 -9.08
N PRO A 3 10.30 12.11 -10.42
CA PRO A 3 9.62 11.20 -11.36
C PRO A 3 10.23 9.80 -11.40
N LEU A 4 11.55 9.67 -11.20
CA LEU A 4 12.23 8.38 -11.13
C LEU A 4 11.75 7.58 -9.91
N PHE A 5 11.61 8.25 -8.76
CA PHE A 5 11.11 7.64 -7.53
C PHE A 5 9.66 7.17 -7.67
N THR A 6 8.79 8.00 -8.25
CA THR A 6 7.40 7.61 -8.55
C THR A 6 7.34 6.41 -9.50
N LEU A 7 8.20 6.38 -10.53
CA LEU A 7 8.28 5.25 -11.46
C LEU A 7 8.68 3.96 -10.75
N ILE A 8 9.68 4.00 -9.86
CA ILE A 8 10.12 2.84 -9.07
C ILE A 8 8.98 2.32 -8.18
N LEU A 9 8.24 3.22 -7.52
CA LEU A 9 7.09 2.83 -6.70
C LEU A 9 5.95 2.22 -7.53
N LEU A 10 5.68 2.75 -8.72
CA LEU A 10 4.68 2.17 -9.63
C LEU A 10 5.09 0.78 -10.11
N LEU A 11 6.36 0.59 -10.48
CA LEU A 11 6.89 -0.71 -10.89
C LEU A 11 6.81 -1.73 -9.75
N GLY A 12 7.17 -1.34 -8.54
CA GLY A 12 7.03 -2.18 -7.36
C GLY A 12 5.57 -2.55 -7.08
N LEU A 13 4.65 -1.59 -7.19
CA LEU A 13 3.22 -1.84 -6.96
C LEU A 13 2.67 -2.81 -8.01
N ALA A 14 3.01 -2.62 -9.28
CA ALA A 14 2.62 -3.53 -10.36
C ALA A 14 3.16 -4.94 -10.12
N ALA A 15 4.43 -5.09 -9.73
CA ALA A 15 5.02 -6.37 -9.40
C ALA A 15 4.29 -7.06 -8.23
N GLN A 16 3.93 -6.30 -7.17
CA GLN A 16 3.16 -6.81 -6.05
C GLN A 16 1.76 -7.31 -6.46
N LEU A 17 1.08 -6.58 -7.35
CA LEU A 17 -0.25 -6.95 -7.83
C LEU A 17 -0.23 -8.16 -8.78
N LEU A 18 0.80 -8.27 -9.63
CA LEU A 18 0.95 -9.35 -10.61
C LEU A 18 1.46 -10.65 -9.99
N ALA A 19 2.48 -10.57 -9.13
CA ALA A 19 3.21 -11.75 -8.64
C ALA A 19 3.19 -11.91 -7.12
N GLY A 20 2.82 -10.86 -6.38
CA GLY A 20 2.89 -10.86 -4.91
C GLY A 20 1.85 -11.77 -4.24
N ARG A 21 0.77 -12.17 -4.92
CA ARG A 21 -0.38 -12.87 -4.31
C ARG A 21 -0.05 -14.16 -3.54
N HIS A 22 1.10 -14.77 -3.81
CA HIS A 22 1.60 -15.95 -3.10
C HIS A 22 2.33 -15.64 -1.79
N HIS A 23 2.62 -14.37 -1.51
CA HIS A 23 3.31 -13.94 -0.30
C HIS A 23 2.30 -13.52 0.76
N PRO A 24 2.44 -13.94 2.03
CA PRO A 24 1.45 -13.66 3.09
C PRO A 24 1.20 -12.16 3.33
N TYR A 25 2.17 -11.31 3.01
CA TYR A 25 2.12 -9.87 3.26
C TYR A 25 1.86 -9.03 2.00
N TRP A 26 1.50 -9.65 0.88
CA TRP A 26 1.43 -8.97 -0.42
C TRP A 26 0.51 -7.75 -0.43
N LEU A 27 -0.64 -7.87 0.24
CA LEU A 27 -1.63 -6.81 0.35
C LEU A 27 -1.12 -5.65 1.21
N ALA A 28 -0.41 -5.96 2.31
CA ALA A 28 0.19 -4.96 3.18
C ALA A 28 1.33 -4.23 2.49
N SER A 29 2.20 -4.94 1.75
CA SER A 29 3.24 -4.32 0.93
C SER A 29 2.64 -3.45 -0.18
N ALA A 30 1.60 -3.91 -0.88
CA ALA A 30 0.94 -3.13 -1.92
C ALA A 30 0.31 -1.85 -1.36
N ALA A 31 -0.34 -1.94 -0.20
CA ALA A 31 -0.90 -0.78 0.50
C ALA A 31 0.19 0.21 0.93
N PHE A 32 1.36 -0.27 1.38
CA PHE A 32 2.50 0.58 1.72
C PHE A 32 3.07 1.31 0.49
N LEU A 33 3.25 0.61 -0.64
CA LEU A 33 3.70 1.26 -1.88
C LEU A 33 2.68 2.29 -2.38
N LEU A 34 1.39 1.99 -2.25
CA LEU A 34 0.31 2.92 -2.58
C LEU A 34 0.34 4.16 -1.68
N ALA A 35 0.57 4.00 -0.38
CA ALA A 35 0.74 5.12 0.55
C ALA A 35 1.95 6.00 0.19
N ALA A 36 3.08 5.39 -0.13
CA ALA A 36 4.28 6.10 -0.57
C ALA A 36 4.02 6.89 -1.86
N LEU A 37 3.26 6.34 -2.81
CA LEU A 37 2.83 7.05 -4.02
C LEU A 37 1.96 8.26 -3.68
N ILE A 38 0.97 8.10 -2.81
CA ILE A 38 0.09 9.20 -2.37
C ILE A 38 0.90 10.31 -1.69
N MET A 39 1.92 9.98 -0.90
CA MET A 39 2.82 10.98 -0.29
C MET A 39 3.60 11.82 -1.28
N THR A 40 3.86 11.32 -2.50
CA THR A 40 4.57 12.09 -3.53
C THR A 40 3.74 13.24 -4.13
N GLU A 41 2.41 13.16 -3.99
CA GLU A 41 1.45 14.13 -4.52
C GLU A 41 0.84 14.97 -3.38
N PRO A 42 1.20 16.26 -3.24
CA PRO A 42 0.80 17.10 -2.10
C PRO A 42 -0.72 17.22 -1.92
N ARG A 43 -1.47 17.16 -3.03
CA ARG A 43 -2.95 17.23 -3.03
C ARG A 43 -3.62 15.98 -2.48
N LEU A 44 -2.98 14.81 -2.63
CA LEU A 44 -3.52 13.53 -2.17
C LEU A 44 -3.10 13.21 -0.73
N ARG A 45 -2.19 14.00 -0.16
CA ARG A 45 -1.63 13.82 1.19
C ARG A 45 -2.70 13.81 2.29
N SER A 46 -3.80 14.55 2.12
CA SER A 46 -4.95 14.53 3.04
C SER A 46 -5.63 13.17 3.11
N GLY A 47 -5.62 12.41 2.00
CA GLY A 47 -6.14 11.05 1.92
C GLY A 47 -5.35 10.04 2.74
N LEU A 48 -4.09 10.33 3.13
CA LEU A 48 -3.29 9.45 3.99
C LEU A 48 -3.84 9.32 5.40
N ILE A 49 -4.73 10.23 5.83
CA ILE A 49 -5.49 10.06 7.09
C ILE A 49 -6.35 8.78 7.07
N LEU A 50 -6.72 8.28 5.89
CA LEU A 50 -7.46 7.03 5.73
C LEU A 50 -6.54 5.80 5.77
N LEU A 51 -5.24 5.96 5.66
CA LEU A 51 -4.29 4.84 5.64
C LEU A 51 -4.27 4.04 6.95
N PRO A 52 -4.28 4.67 8.15
CA PRO A 52 -4.47 3.95 9.42
C PRO A 52 -5.80 3.19 9.48
N ILE A 53 -6.86 3.73 8.89
CA ILE A 53 -8.20 3.11 8.87
C ILE A 53 -8.16 1.84 8.00
N GLY A 54 -7.53 1.90 6.83
CA GLY A 54 -7.29 0.72 5.99
C GLY A 54 -6.42 -0.33 6.67
N GLY A 55 -5.36 0.09 7.37
CA GLY A 55 -4.51 -0.78 8.17
C GLY A 55 -5.27 -1.49 9.30
N MET A 56 -6.10 -0.74 10.04
CA MET A 56 -6.95 -1.27 11.11
C MET A 56 -8.01 -2.24 10.58
N ALA A 57 -8.61 -1.97 9.41
CA ALA A 57 -9.53 -2.89 8.77
C ALA A 57 -8.85 -4.23 8.41
N GLY A 58 -7.58 -4.18 7.96
CA GLY A 58 -6.76 -5.37 7.75
C GLY A 58 -6.47 -6.13 9.05
N VAL A 59 -6.08 -5.44 10.12
CA VAL A 59 -5.86 -6.06 11.45
C VAL A 59 -7.13 -6.73 11.97
N VAL A 60 -8.28 -6.05 11.90
CA VAL A 60 -9.58 -6.61 12.31
C VAL A 60 -9.93 -7.83 11.47
N THR A 61 -9.70 -7.79 10.16
CA THR A 61 -9.95 -8.95 9.27
C THR A 61 -9.07 -10.14 9.66
N LEU A 62 -7.79 -9.89 9.98
CA LEU A 62 -6.87 -10.94 10.43
C LEU A 62 -7.29 -11.55 11.77
N LEU A 63 -7.70 -10.72 12.74
CA LEU A 63 -8.24 -11.19 14.04
C LEU A 63 -9.52 -12.01 13.87
N LEU A 64 -10.35 -11.72 12.87
CA LEU A 64 -11.57 -12.48 12.58
C LEU A 64 -11.30 -13.81 11.88
N MET A 65 -10.25 -13.88 11.05
CA MET A 65 -9.86 -15.13 10.37
C MET A 65 -8.98 -16.05 11.24
N HIS A 66 -8.29 -15.50 12.23
CA HIS A 66 -7.48 -16.22 13.21
C HIS A 66 -7.87 -15.77 14.63
N PRO A 67 -8.89 -16.41 15.24
CA PRO A 67 -9.33 -16.10 16.59
C PRO A 67 -8.29 -16.40 17.67
#